data_AF-A0A945UZK4-F1
#
_entry.id   AF-A0A945UZK4-F1
#
_cell.length_a   1.000
_cell.length_b   1.000
_cell.length_c   1.000
_cell.angle_alpha   90.00
_cell.angle_beta   90.00
_cell.angle_gamma   90.00
#
_symmetry.space_group_name_H-M   'P 1'
#
loop_
_entity.id
_entity.type
_entity.pdbx_description
1 polymer ?
#
loop_
_entity_poly.entity_id
_entity_poly.type
_entity_poly.pdbx_seq_one_letter_code
_entity_poly.pdbx_strand_id
1 'polypeptide(L)'
;ITSSDRLYHDWQRSLTISENREQPHLERLFSRLNRKAALITVQDGHPANLSWIGATTGRRVYPLGLTEFGQSGNLPDLFRTYKIDADAIIQMAARASIDLASPR
;
A
#
# COMPACT_ATOMS: atom_id res chain seq x y z
N ILE A 1 3.30 3.31 7.75
CA ILE A 1 1.98 3.86 8.16
C ILE A 1 1.72 3.34 9.57
N THR A 2 1.44 4.19 10.55
CA THR A 2 1.28 3.78 11.96
C THR A 2 -0.14 3.34 12.30
N SER A 3 -1.16 3.80 11.57
CA SER A 3 -2.55 3.31 11.66
C SER A 3 -3.25 3.48 10.31
N SER A 4 -3.63 2.36 9.69
CA SER A 4 -4.41 2.35 8.44
C SER A 4 -5.77 3.02 8.62
N ASP A 5 -6.44 2.73 9.74
CA ASP A 5 -7.83 3.17 9.97
C ASP A 5 -7.90 4.68 10.18
N ARG A 6 -6.98 5.26 10.96
CA ARG A 6 -6.90 6.73 11.11
C ARG A 6 -6.64 7.42 9.78
N LEU A 7 -5.76 6.83 8.96
CA LEU A 7 -5.43 7.35 7.63
C LEU A 7 -6.64 7.28 6.68
N TYR A 8 -7.37 6.16 6.73
CA TYR A 8 -8.59 5.95 5.95
C TYR A 8 -9.69 6.91 6.37
N HIS A 9 -9.95 7.07 7.67
CA HIS A 9 -10.98 7.98 8.17
C HIS A 9 -10.67 9.46 7.91
N ASP A 10 -9.40 9.87 8.01
CA ASP A 10 -8.97 11.22 7.62
C ASP A 10 -9.25 11.47 6.13
N TRP A 11 -8.92 10.49 5.27
CA TRP A 11 -9.31 10.55 3.87
C TRP A 11 -10.83 10.48 3.66
N GLN A 12 -11.59 9.67 4.38
CA GLN A 12 -13.03 9.58 4.16
C GLN A 12 -13.73 10.91 4.51
N ARG A 13 -13.33 11.54 5.63
CA ARG A 13 -13.79 12.89 6.01
C ARG A 13 -13.42 13.95 4.96
N SER A 14 -12.35 13.70 4.20
CA SER A 14 -11.92 14.55 3.08
C SER A 14 -12.97 14.74 2.01
N LEU A 15 -13.78 13.71 1.78
CA LEU A 15 -14.69 13.63 0.65
C LEU A 15 -15.99 14.41 0.90
N THR A 16 -16.31 14.73 2.15
CA THR A 16 -17.60 15.33 2.54
C THR A 16 -17.52 16.80 2.92
N ILE A 17 -16.32 17.38 3.04
CA ILE A 17 -16.12 18.77 3.49
C ILE A 17 -15.56 19.59 2.32
N SER A 18 -16.29 20.60 1.85
CA SER A 18 -16.00 21.28 0.57
C SER A 18 -15.14 22.55 0.65
N GLU A 19 -14.96 23.19 1.81
CA GLU A 19 -14.25 24.48 1.89
C GLU A 19 -13.26 24.59 3.06
N ASN A 20 -12.10 25.21 2.76
CA ASN A 20 -11.05 25.65 3.70
C ASN A 20 -10.37 24.57 4.56
N ARG A 21 -10.23 23.37 4.00
CA ARG A 21 -9.72 22.19 4.71
C ARG A 21 -8.19 22.01 4.55
N GLU A 22 -7.53 21.64 5.65
CA GLU A 22 -6.16 21.12 5.59
C GLU A 22 -6.07 19.84 4.74
N GLN A 23 -5.04 19.76 3.91
CA GLN A 23 -4.76 18.58 3.09
C GLN A 23 -4.70 17.31 3.95
N PRO A 24 -5.38 16.21 3.58
CA PRO A 24 -5.36 14.98 4.39
C PRO A 24 -3.93 14.48 4.54
N HIS A 25 -3.66 13.83 5.67
CA HIS A 25 -2.33 13.35 6.00
C HIS A 25 -1.74 12.46 4.90
N LEU A 26 -2.59 11.62 4.28
CA LEU A 26 -2.20 10.75 3.17
C LEU A 26 -1.67 11.55 1.99
N GLU A 27 -2.42 12.54 1.49
CA GLU A 27 -1.98 13.35 0.36
C GLU A 27 -0.70 14.13 0.66
N ARG A 28 -0.59 14.69 1.89
CA ARG A 28 0.63 15.37 2.32
C ARG A 28 1.83 14.43 2.33
N LEU A 29 1.67 13.20 2.81
CA LEU A 29 2.71 12.18 2.82
C LEU A 29 3.16 11.83 1.39
N PHE A 30 2.22 11.68 0.47
CA PHE A 30 2.49 11.31 -0.92
C PHE A 30 2.83 12.48 -1.85
N SER A 31 2.71 13.73 -1.37
CA SER A 31 3.01 14.95 -2.14
C SER A 31 4.46 15.00 -2.64
N ARG A 32 5.39 14.36 -1.92
CA ARG A 32 6.82 14.31 -2.23
C ARG A 32 7.19 13.24 -3.27
N LEU A 33 6.25 12.36 -3.63
CA LEU A 33 6.50 11.29 -4.60
C LEU A 33 5.99 11.67 -5.99
N ASN A 34 6.65 11.17 -7.03
CA ASN A 34 6.15 11.29 -8.40
C ASN A 34 4.71 10.76 -8.50
N ARG A 35 3.83 11.44 -9.25
CA ARG A 35 2.43 11.03 -9.48
C ARG A 35 2.30 9.67 -10.15
N LYS A 36 3.31 9.24 -10.92
CA LYS A 36 3.40 7.93 -11.57
C LYS A 36 4.15 6.88 -10.74
N ALA A 37 4.59 7.21 -9.52
CA ALA A 37 5.27 6.23 -8.68
C ALA A 37 4.35 5.03 -8.41
N ALA A 38 4.89 3.81 -8.55
CA ALA A 38 4.23 2.62 -8.05
C ALA A 38 4.40 2.51 -6.53
N LEU A 39 3.41 1.94 -5.85
CA LEU A 39 3.43 1.71 -4.41
C LEU A 39 3.44 0.21 -4.16
N ILE A 40 4.40 -0.24 -3.37
CA ILE A 40 4.44 -1.62 -2.85
C ILE A 40 4.13 -1.49 -1.37
N THR A 41 3.00 -2.02 -0.93
CA THR A 41 2.60 -1.97 0.47
C THR A 41 2.83 -3.33 1.09
N VAL A 42 3.41 -3.37 2.28
CA VAL A 42 3.67 -4.62 3.02
C VAL A 42 3.04 -4.47 4.39
N GLN A 43 2.28 -5.47 4.82
CA GLN A 43 1.68 -5.50 6.15
C GLN A 43 1.56 -6.93 6.67
N ASP A 44 1.71 -7.08 7.98
CA ASP A 44 1.34 -8.30 8.69
C ASP A 44 -0.18 -8.29 8.94
N GLY A 45 -0.94 -8.47 7.86
CA GLY A 45 -2.40 -8.34 7.85
C GLY A 45 -2.96 -8.40 6.43
N HIS A 46 -4.29 -8.35 6.29
CA HIS A 46 -4.93 -8.56 4.99
C HIS A 46 -4.57 -7.44 3.99
N PRO A 47 -4.06 -7.77 2.78
CA PRO A 47 -3.53 -6.78 1.82
C PRO A 47 -4.52 -5.67 1.47
N ALA A 48 -5.82 -5.98 1.47
CA ALA A 48 -6.89 -5.01 1.19
C ALA A 48 -6.88 -3.77 2.10
N ASN A 49 -6.37 -3.86 3.33
CA ASN A 49 -6.37 -2.75 4.30
C ASN A 49 -5.61 -1.51 3.82
N LEU A 50 -4.68 -1.66 2.86
CA LEU A 50 -3.92 -0.55 2.27
C LEU A 50 -4.14 -0.38 0.77
N SER A 51 -4.81 -1.32 0.10
CA SER A 51 -5.06 -1.26 -1.36
C SER A 51 -5.84 -0.01 -1.80
N TRP A 52 -6.72 0.51 -0.94
CA TRP A 52 -7.52 1.72 -1.20
C TRP A 52 -6.67 2.98 -1.44
N ILE A 53 -5.42 3.01 -0.96
CA ILE A 53 -4.48 4.13 -1.19
C ILE A 53 -4.29 4.38 -2.69
N GLY A 54 -4.34 3.33 -3.51
CA GLY A 54 -4.24 3.45 -4.97
C GLY A 54 -5.39 4.26 -5.56
N ALA A 55 -6.63 3.98 -5.13
CA ALA A 55 -7.81 4.72 -5.56
C ALA A 55 -7.75 6.21 -5.14
N THR A 56 -7.19 6.48 -3.96
CA THR A 56 -7.05 7.86 -3.47
C THR A 56 -5.96 8.64 -4.20
N THR A 57 -4.82 8.00 -4.48
CA THR A 57 -3.63 8.69 -4.99
C THR A 57 -3.48 8.63 -6.51
N GLY A 58 -4.29 7.81 -7.19
CA GLY A 58 -4.15 7.51 -8.62
C GLY A 58 -2.92 6.67 -8.96
N ARG A 59 -2.21 6.15 -7.96
CA ARG A 59 -0.99 5.35 -8.13
C ARG A 59 -1.34 3.87 -8.21
N ARG A 60 -0.54 3.11 -8.97
CA ARG A 60 -0.62 1.65 -8.96
C ARG A 60 -0.12 1.10 -7.63
N VAL A 61 -0.88 0.17 -7.05
CA VAL A 61 -0.55 -0.49 -5.79
C VAL A 61 -0.33 -1.97 -6.04
N TYR A 62 0.76 -2.50 -5.47
CA TYR A 62 1.12 -3.92 -5.44
C TYR A 62 1.10 -4.36 -3.97
N PRO A 63 -0.04 -4.87 -3.47
CA PRO A 63 -0.22 -5.10 -2.05
C PRO A 63 0.28 -6.50 -1.65
N LEU A 64 1.21 -6.53 -0.70
CA LEU A 64 1.69 -7.73 -0.02
C LEU A 64 1.11 -7.77 1.40
N GLY A 65 0.64 -8.95 1.79
CA GLY A 65 0.04 -9.17 3.11
C GLY A 65 -0.49 -10.59 3.25
N LEU A 66 -1.02 -10.89 4.43
CA LEU A 66 -1.51 -12.22 4.79
C LEU A 66 -2.92 -12.43 4.24
N THR A 67 -3.13 -13.51 3.51
CA THR A 67 -4.46 -13.95 3.04
C THR A 67 -4.95 -15.22 3.73
N GLU A 68 -4.06 -15.92 4.40
CA GLU A 68 -4.30 -17.21 5.06
C GLU A 68 -3.64 -17.20 6.44
N PHE A 69 -4.12 -18.05 7.34
CA PHE A 69 -3.66 -18.15 8.72
C PHE A 69 -3.52 -19.62 9.15
N GLY A 70 -2.79 -19.86 10.24
CA GLY A 70 -2.69 -21.18 10.89
C GLY A 70 -1.35 -21.91 10.71
N GLN A 71 -0.32 -21.21 10.23
CA GLN A 71 1.00 -21.81 10.03
C GLN A 71 1.86 -21.58 11.28
N SER A 72 2.63 -22.61 11.62
CA SER A 72 3.61 -22.57 12.71
C SER A 72 5.01 -22.71 12.12
N GLY A 73 5.95 -21.88 12.57
CA GLY A 73 7.31 -21.87 12.06
C GLY A 73 8.12 -20.74 12.67
N ASN A 74 9.38 -20.62 12.25
CA ASN A 74 10.19 -19.45 12.59
C ASN A 74 9.74 -18.24 11.76
N LEU A 75 10.07 -17.03 12.23
CA LEU A 75 9.61 -15.78 11.62
C LEU A 75 10.04 -15.65 10.13
N PRO A 76 11.31 -15.93 9.74
CA PRO A 76 11.70 -15.89 8.33
C PRO A 76 10.88 -16.82 7.43
N ASP A 77 10.64 -18.07 7.87
CA ASP A 77 9.86 -19.03 7.10
C ASP A 77 8.40 -18.61 6.96
N LEU A 78 7.81 -18.03 8.02
CA LEU A 78 6.46 -17.49 7.95
C LEU A 78 6.37 -16.29 7.00
N PHE A 79 7.32 -15.36 7.04
CA PHE A 79 7.34 -14.22 6.12
C PHE A 79 7.47 -14.64 4.66
N ARG A 80 8.30 -15.64 4.38
CA ARG A 80 8.41 -16.26 3.06
C ARG A 80 7.13 -16.96 2.64
N THR A 81 6.52 -17.73 3.55
CA THR A 81 5.25 -18.43 3.32
C THR A 81 4.14 -17.45 2.94
N TYR A 82 4.02 -16.35 3.68
CA TYR A 82 3.02 -15.30 3.43
C TYR A 82 3.44 -14.26 2.38
N LYS A 83 4.62 -14.41 1.75
CA LYS A 83 5.14 -13.53 0.70
C LYS A 83 5.22 -12.06 1.12
N ILE A 84 5.67 -11.82 2.35
CA ILE A 84 5.96 -10.49 2.89
C ILE A 84 7.46 -10.32 3.20
N ASP A 85 8.28 -11.25 2.74
CA ASP A 85 9.73 -11.21 2.84
C ASP A 85 10.38 -10.33 1.77
N ALA A 86 11.70 -10.16 1.87
CA ALA A 86 12.47 -9.30 0.96
C ALA A 86 12.35 -9.74 -0.50
N ASP A 87 12.34 -11.05 -0.77
CA ASP A 87 12.24 -11.58 -2.13
C ASP A 87 10.89 -11.24 -2.77
N ALA A 88 9.78 -11.36 -2.02
CA ALA A 88 8.47 -10.95 -2.50
C ALA A 88 8.41 -9.43 -2.79
N ILE A 89 9.03 -8.60 -1.94
CA ILE A 89 9.09 -7.15 -2.15
C ILE A 89 9.87 -6.81 -3.43
N ILE A 90 11.03 -7.44 -3.62
CA ILE A 90 11.88 -7.25 -4.81
C ILE A 90 11.13 -7.72 -6.07
N GLN A 91 10.45 -8.86 -6.01
CA GLN A 91 9.67 -9.38 -7.12
C GLN A 91 8.55 -8.40 -7.53
N MET A 92 7.85 -7.80 -6.57
CA MET A 92 6.83 -6.78 -6.86
C MET A 92 7.43 -5.48 -7.39
N ALA A 93 8.61 -5.07 -6.91
CA ALA A 93 9.32 -3.92 -7.45
C ALA A 93 9.76 -4.11 -8.91
N ALA A 94 10.28 -5.29 -9.23
CA ALA A 94 10.61 -5.67 -10.60
C ALA A 94 9.36 -5.66 -11.48
N ARG A 95 8.27 -6.27 -11.01
CA ARG A 95 6.99 -6.28 -11.73
C ARG A 95 6.47 -4.86 -11.99
N ALA A 96 6.47 -4.01 -10.96
CA ALA A 96 6.04 -2.63 -11.06
C ALA A 96 6.87 -1.82 -12.07
N SER A 97 8.18 -2.08 -12.12
CA SER A 97 9.09 -1.42 -13.06
C SER A 97 8.77 -1.79 -14.51
N ILE A 98 8.49 -3.08 -14.77
CA ILE A 98 8.08 -3.55 -16.10
C ILE A 98 6.73 -2.94 -16.52
N ASP A 99 5.74 -2.95 -15.62
CA ASP A 99 4.42 -2.37 -15.89
C ASP A 99 4.49 -0.84 -16.08
N LEU A 100 5.48 -0.15 -15.48
CA LEU A 100 5.75 1.28 -15.71
C LEU A 100 6.46 1.56 -17.04
N ALA A 101 7.33 0.65 -17.49
CA ALA A 101 8.01 0.75 -18.77
C ALA A 101 7.12 0.40 -19.98
N SER A 102 6.04 -0.34 -19.74
CA SER A 102 5.09 -0.77 -20.78
C SER A 102 3.80 0.06 -20.70
N PRO A 103 3.70 1.21 -21.39
CA PRO A 103 2.46 1.98 -21.41
C PRO A 103 1.33 1.13 -22.03
N ARG A 104 0.19 1.07 -21.33
CA ARG A 104 -1.07 0.61 -21.92
C ARG A 104 -1.59 1.64 -22.92
#